data_AF-A0A353PFU2-F1
#
_entry.id   AF-A0A353PFU2-F1
#
_cell.length_a   1.000
_cell.length_b   1.000
_cell.length_c   1.000
_cell.angle_alpha   90.00
_cell.angle_beta   90.00
_cell.angle_gamma   90.00
#
_symmetry.space_group_name_H-M   'P 1'
#
loop_
_entity.id
_entity.type
_entity.pdbx_description
1 polymer ?
#
loop_
_entity_poly.entity_id
_entity_poly.type
_entity_poly.pdbx_seq_one_letter_code
_entity_poly.pdbx_strand_id
1 'polypeptide(L)'
;MSESNTPAKRPAGRKVELDPRLADYKGVWVFVEHERGHAHTVSWELMGEGRKLADGLGVPLSGVVMGAPGEDTRRFCAEGWPPNRR
;
A
#
# COMPACT_ATOMS: atom_id res chain seq x y z
N MET A 1 -22.76 7.64 -37.30
CA MET A 1 -22.56 8.52 -36.13
C MET A 1 -21.38 7.94 -35.36
N SER A 2 -20.21 8.54 -35.52
CA SER A 2 -18.95 8.06 -34.93
C SER A 2 -18.68 8.90 -33.68
N GLU A 3 -18.97 8.36 -32.51
CA GLU A 3 -18.63 9.01 -31.24
C GLU A 3 -17.14 8.83 -30.95
N SER A 4 -16.41 9.95 -30.92
CA SER A 4 -15.01 10.01 -30.54
C SER A 4 -14.88 9.95 -29.02
N ASN A 5 -14.49 8.80 -28.48
CA ASN A 5 -14.09 8.66 -27.08
C ASN A 5 -12.74 9.36 -26.86
N THR A 6 -12.77 10.63 -26.43
CA THR A 6 -11.55 11.36 -26.05
C THR A 6 -11.30 11.15 -24.55
N PRO A 7 -10.14 10.58 -24.14
CA PRO A 7 -9.85 10.37 -22.73
C PRO A 7 -9.77 11.71 -21.99
N ALA A 8 -10.51 11.82 -20.89
CA ALA A 8 -10.57 13.02 -20.07
C ALA A 8 -9.16 13.46 -19.63
N LYS A 9 -8.76 14.69 -20.00
CA LYS A 9 -7.53 15.31 -19.52
C LYS A 9 -7.58 15.42 -18.00
N ARG A 10 -6.65 14.74 -17.32
CA ARG A 10 -6.44 14.88 -15.86
C ARG A 10 -6.24 16.38 -15.55
N PRO A 11 -6.97 16.97 -14.60
CA PRO A 11 -6.79 18.37 -14.26
C PRO A 11 -5.32 18.59 -13.85
N ALA A 12 -4.72 19.63 -14.44
CA ALA A 12 -3.34 20.01 -14.20
C ALA A 12 -3.10 20.10 -12.69
N GLY A 13 -2.12 19.33 -12.20
CA GLY A 13 -1.82 19.21 -10.78
C GLY A 13 -1.66 20.59 -10.17
N ARG A 14 -2.55 20.94 -9.24
CA ARG A 14 -2.32 22.05 -8.32
C ARG A 14 -0.99 21.78 -7.63
N LYS A 15 0.00 22.64 -7.84
CA LYS A 15 1.26 22.62 -7.09
C LYS A 15 0.90 22.99 -5.64
N VAL A 16 0.50 21.99 -4.87
CA VAL A 16 0.37 22.11 -3.42
C VAL A 16 1.79 22.05 -2.91
N GLU A 17 2.36 23.22 -2.61
CA GLU A 17 3.61 23.30 -1.89
C GLU A 17 3.33 22.74 -0.48
N LEU A 18 3.94 21.60 -0.19
CA LEU A 18 3.78 20.94 1.10
C LEU A 18 4.48 21.79 2.16
N ASP A 19 3.80 22.04 3.28
CA ASP A 19 4.44 22.63 4.45
C ASP A 19 5.69 21.80 4.80
N PRO A 20 6.86 22.40 5.05
CA PRO A 20 8.08 21.67 5.36
C PRO A 20 7.92 20.64 6.48
N ARG A 21 7.01 20.86 7.44
CA ARG A 21 6.69 19.92 8.52
C ARG A 21 6.02 18.64 8.04
N LEU A 22 5.45 18.66 6.84
CA LEU A 22 4.76 17.53 6.23
C LEU A 22 5.65 16.75 5.24
N ALA A 23 6.82 17.29 4.87
CA ALA A 23 7.71 16.69 3.89
C ALA A 23 8.29 15.33 4.35
N ASP A 24 8.35 15.11 5.66
CA ASP A 24 8.86 13.86 6.25
C ASP A 24 7.86 12.70 6.21
N TYR A 25 6.57 12.96 5.99
CA TYR A 25 5.56 11.90 5.85
C TYR A 25 5.64 11.26 4.47
N LYS A 26 6.44 10.21 4.39
CA LYS A 26 6.64 9.43 3.17
C LYS A 26 6.64 7.93 3.47
N GLY A 27 6.05 7.16 2.57
CA GLY A 27 5.97 5.71 2.69
C GLY A 27 4.84 5.16 1.84
N VAL A 28 4.93 3.87 1.54
CA VAL A 28 3.84 3.10 0.92
C VAL A 28 3.24 2.22 2.01
N TRP A 29 1.93 2.29 2.21
CA TRP A 29 1.23 1.44 3.18
C TRP A 29 0.27 0.52 2.44
N VAL A 30 0.28 -0.76 2.80
CA VAL A 30 -0.67 -1.75 2.30
C VAL A 30 -1.48 -2.26 3.47
N PHE A 31 -2.80 -2.22 3.33
CA PHE A 31 -3.71 -2.76 4.34
C PHE A 31 -3.87 -4.27 4.13
N VAL A 32 -3.61 -5.03 5.20
CA VAL A 32 -3.78 -6.48 5.22
C VAL A 32 -5.16 -6.78 5.77
N GLU A 33 -6.09 -7.05 4.87
CA GLU A 33 -7.45 -7.44 5.21
C GLU A 33 -7.47 -8.90 5.64
N HIS A 34 -8.21 -9.19 6.71
CA HIS A 34 -8.45 -10.55 7.17
C HIS A 34 -9.88 -10.69 7.66
N GLU A 35 -10.46 -11.86 7.41
CA GLU A 35 -11.79 -12.25 7.90
C GLU A 35 -11.71 -13.68 8.47
N ARG A 36 -12.42 -13.96 9.57
CA ARG A 36 -12.53 -15.30 10.17
C ARG A 36 -11.16 -15.97 10.39
N GLY A 37 -10.17 -15.20 10.86
CA GLY A 37 -8.84 -15.72 11.16
C GLY A 37 -7.96 -16.02 9.93
N HIS A 38 -8.32 -15.51 8.75
CA HIS A 38 -7.54 -15.69 7.52
C HIS A 38 -7.28 -14.35 6.82
N ALA A 39 -6.02 -14.07 6.50
CA ALA A 39 -5.67 -12.95 5.63
C ALA A 39 -6.09 -13.22 4.19
N HIS A 40 -6.66 -12.21 3.54
CA HIS A 40 -6.99 -12.29 2.12
C HIS A 40 -5.70 -12.36 1.30
N THR A 41 -5.62 -13.32 0.38
CA THR A 41 -4.44 -13.54 -0.47
C THR A 41 -4.05 -12.30 -1.28
N VAL A 42 -5.06 -11.52 -1.69
CA VAL A 42 -4.88 -10.25 -2.41
C VAL A 42 -4.02 -9.25 -1.62
N SER A 43 -4.09 -9.24 -0.29
CA SER A 43 -3.23 -8.37 0.52
C SER A 43 -1.74 -8.68 0.34
N TRP A 44 -1.37 -9.94 0.12
CA TRP A 44 0.02 -10.33 -0.15
C TRP A 44 0.49 -9.97 -1.56
N GLU A 45 -0.40 -10.05 -2.55
CA GLU A 45 -0.12 -9.60 -3.91
C GLU A 45 0.11 -8.08 -3.93
N LEU A 46 -0.73 -7.32 -3.21
CA LEU A 46 -0.59 -5.88 -3.03
C LEU A 46 0.69 -5.50 -2.29
N MET A 47 1.17 -6.32 -1.34
CA MET A 47 2.49 -6.12 -0.74
C MET A 47 3.61 -6.24 -1.78
N GLY A 48 3.49 -7.15 -2.75
CA GLY A 48 4.44 -7.30 -3.86
C GLY A 48 4.46 -6.10 -4.80
N GLU A 49 3.31 -5.62 -5.23
CA GLU A 49 3.22 -4.40 -6.07
C GLU A 49 3.60 -3.14 -5.28
N GLY A 50 3.22 -3.07 -4.01
CA GLY A 50 3.60 -2.00 -3.09
C GLY A 50 5.12 -1.92 -2.91
N ARG A 51 5.84 -3.04 -2.97
CA ARG A 51 7.30 -3.07 -2.93
C ARG A 51 7.90 -2.41 -4.16
N LYS A 52 7.43 -2.76 -5.36
CA LYS A 52 7.89 -2.14 -6.61
C LYS A 52 7.67 -0.62 -6.59
N LEU A 53 6.51 -0.18 -6.08
CA LEU A 53 6.21 1.25 -5.93
C LEU A 53 7.14 1.93 -4.91
N ALA A 54 7.34 1.31 -3.74
CA ALA A 54 8.19 1.86 -2.68
C ALA A 54 9.65 1.98 -3.11
N ASP A 55 10.18 0.98 -3.80
CA ASP A 55 11.53 0.99 -4.34
C ASP A 55 11.69 2.05 -5.44
N GLY A 56 10.68 2.20 -6.31
CA GLY A 56 10.66 3.26 -7.33
C GLY A 56 10.58 4.68 -6.77
N LEU A 57 10.01 4.84 -5.56
CA LEU A 57 9.93 6.13 -4.86
C LEU A 57 11.08 6.35 -3.86
N GLY A 58 11.89 5.32 -3.56
CA GLY A 58 12.93 5.38 -2.54
C GLY A 58 12.40 5.55 -1.10
N VAL A 59 11.21 5.03 -0.81
CA VAL A 59 10.54 5.16 0.50
C VAL A 59 10.28 3.79 1.13
N PRO A 60 10.08 3.70 2.46
CA PRO A 60 9.74 2.42 3.10
C PRO A 60 8.32 1.96 2.72
N LEU A 61 8.13 0.64 2.66
CA LEU A 61 6.81 0.00 2.60
C LEU A 61 6.47 -0.60 3.97
N SER A 62 5.22 -0.43 4.40
CA SER A 62 4.68 -1.02 5.64
C SER A 62 3.39 -1.79 5.36
N GLY A 63 3.26 -2.98 5.96
CA GLY A 63 2.00 -3.72 6.01
C GLY A 63 1.24 -3.35 7.28
N VAL A 64 0.00 -2.93 7.15
CA VAL A 64 -0.86 -2.52 8.27
C VAL A 64 -1.90 -3.60 8.51
N VAL A 65 -1.82 -4.28 9.65
CA VAL A 65 -2.81 -5.28 10.08
C VAL A 65 -3.63 -4.65 11.21
N MET A 66 -4.96 -4.62 11.05
CA MET A 66 -5.87 -4.13 12.09
C MET A 66 -6.73 -5.27 12.62
N GLY A 67 -6.82 -5.43 13.94
CA GLY A 67 -7.59 -6.50 14.56
C GLY A 67 -7.57 -6.43 16.08
N ALA A 68 -8.41 -7.25 16.72
CA ALA A 68 -8.37 -7.39 18.18
C ALA A 68 -7.01 -7.96 18.62
N PRO A 69 -6.49 -7.57 19.80
CA PRO A 69 -5.29 -8.17 20.35
C PRO A 69 -5.44 -9.69 20.44
N GLY A 70 -4.56 -10.44 19.77
CA GLY A 70 -4.71 -11.89 19.64
C GLY A 70 -3.58 -12.55 18.88
N GLU A 71 -3.63 -13.88 18.81
CA GLU A 71 -2.68 -14.68 18.04
C GLU A 71 -2.85 -14.46 16.54
N ASP A 72 -4.09 -14.35 16.05
CA ASP A 72 -4.41 -14.17 14.62
C ASP A 72 -3.75 -12.91 14.04
N THR A 73 -3.94 -11.76 14.67
CA THR A 73 -3.34 -10.49 14.20
C THR A 73 -1.81 -10.53 14.23
N ARG A 74 -1.22 -11.15 15.25
CA ARG A 74 0.23 -11.34 15.34
C ARG A 74 0.77 -12.28 14.27
N ARG A 75 0.02 -13.33 13.95
CA ARG A 75 0.36 -14.29 12.92
C ARG A 75 0.42 -13.62 11.55
N PHE A 76 -0.54 -12.77 11.19
CA PHE A 76 -0.50 -12.05 9.91
C PHE A 76 0.72 -11.13 9.80
N CYS A 77 1.12 -10.47 10.89
CA CYS A 77 2.35 -9.67 10.90
C CYS A 77 3.60 -10.53 10.61
N ALA A 78 3.64 -11.77 11.07
CA ALA A 78 4.74 -12.70 10.83
C ALA A 78 4.71 -13.33 9.42
N GLU A 79 3.53 -13.58 8.87
CA GLU A 79 3.35 -14.18 7.53
C GLU A 79 3.76 -13.23 6.41
N GLY A 80 3.54 -11.92 6.57
CA GLY A 80 3.78 -10.93 5.54
C GLY A 80 5.24 -10.75 5.14
N TRP A 81 6.19 -11.23 5.93
CA TRP A 81 7.61 -11.06 5.66
C TRP A 81 8.48 -12.18 6.26
N PRO A 82 8.85 -13.22 5.48
CA PRO A 82 9.90 -14.12 5.91
C PRO A 82 11.24 -13.35 5.97
N PRO A 83 12.03 -13.46 7.06
CA PRO A 83 13.21 -12.63 7.29
C PRO A 83 14.37 -12.83 6.29
N ASN A 84 14.22 -13.66 5.24
CA ASN A 84 15.34 -14.09 4.41
C ASN A 84 15.05 -14.23 2.90
N ARG A 85 14.04 -13.54 2.35
CA ARG A 85 13.92 -13.39 0.88
C ARG A 85 14.74 -12.18 0.43
N ARG A 86 15.98 -12.46 0.01
CA ARG A 86 16.80 -11.55 -0.81
C ARG A 86 16.27 -11.51 -2.25
#